data_AF-A0A940IFS8-F1
#
_entry.id   AF-A0A940IFS8-F1
#
_cell.length_a   1.000
_cell.length_b   1.000
_cell.length_c   1.000
_cell.angle_alpha   90.00
_cell.angle_beta   90.00
_cell.angle_gamma   90.00
#
_symmetry.space_group_name_H-M   'P 1'
#
loop_
_entity.id
_entity.type
_entity.pdbx_description
1 polymer ?
#
loop_
_entity_poly.entity_id
_entity_poly.type
_entity_poly.pdbx_seq_one_letter_code
_entity_poly.pdbx_strand_id
1 'polypeptide(L)'
;MERAYTINNSEIRIYFGNILDTDAEVIVSSDDCLLSMGGGISRCIMEAAGDALVSDAMKKIPAQLGNIVVTTAGNLRQKFIFHAITIDEEAIIEKFLENDGNTDEIYKYIVGQSIRESFRIMAVLDIHSIAFPAIGAGAARIPYESVAQIMSETLAQILSATNKHYDVSI
;
A
#
# COMPACT_ATOMS: atom_id res chain seq x y z
N MET A 1 -15.76 2.59 -14.40
CA MET A 1 -16.92 2.59 -13.47
C MET A 1 -16.34 2.86 -12.10
N GLU A 2 -16.71 3.99 -11.50
CA GLU A 2 -16.30 4.38 -10.15
C GLU A 2 -17.40 4.01 -9.16
N ARG A 3 -17.01 3.61 -7.95
CA ARG A 3 -17.92 3.41 -6.82
C ARG A 3 -17.41 4.20 -5.62
N ALA A 4 -18.31 4.85 -4.91
CA ALA A 4 -18.00 5.59 -3.69
C ALA A 4 -18.81 5.03 -2.52
N TYR A 5 -18.19 5.00 -1.35
CA TYR A 5 -18.78 4.55 -0.09
C TYR A 5 -18.40 5.54 1.01
N THR A 6 -19.34 5.82 1.91
CA THR A 6 -19.09 6.67 3.08
C THR A 6 -19.12 5.82 4.34
N ILE A 7 -18.10 5.98 5.18
CA ILE A 7 -18.03 5.36 6.51
C ILE A 7 -17.73 6.48 7.52
N ASN A 8 -18.63 6.70 8.46
CA ASN A 8 -18.63 7.88 9.33
C ASN A 8 -18.50 9.17 8.51
N ASN A 9 -17.42 9.92 8.69
CA ASN A 9 -17.12 11.14 7.97
C ASN A 9 -16.04 10.95 6.90
N SER A 10 -15.67 9.72 6.54
CA SER A 10 -14.65 9.41 5.53
C SER A 10 -15.26 8.86 4.24
N GLU A 11 -14.57 9.06 3.11
CA GLU A 11 -14.97 8.55 1.80
C GLU A 11 -13.99 7.47 1.32
N ILE A 12 -14.52 6.39 0.74
CA ILE A 12 -13.75 5.40 -0.03
C ILE A 12 -14.24 5.45 -1.47
N ARG A 13 -13.35 5.72 -2.42
CA ARG A 13 -13.58 5.61 -3.87
C ARG A 13 -12.82 4.42 -4.42
N ILE A 14 -13.49 3.65 -5.28
CA ILE A 14 -12.92 2.47 -5.95
C ILE A 14 -13.08 2.67 -7.45
N TYR A 15 -11.98 2.68 -8.19
CA TYR A 15 -11.99 2.87 -9.63
C TYR A 15 -10.80 2.22 -10.32
N PHE A 16 -10.98 1.91 -11.61
CA PHE A 16 -9.87 1.49 -12.46
C PHE A 16 -9.18 2.72 -13.02
N GLY A 17 -7.87 2.84 -12.80
CA GLY A 17 -7.08 3.97 -13.28
C GLY A 17 -5.60 3.82 -12.99
N ASN A 18 -4.86 4.89 -13.28
CA ASN A 18 -3.46 5.02 -12.92
C ASN A 18 -3.36 5.74 -11.57
N ILE A 19 -2.66 5.13 -10.61
CA ILE A 19 -2.52 5.70 -9.26
C ILE A 19 -1.80 7.05 -9.28
N LEU A 20 -0.94 7.31 -10.28
CA LEU A 20 -0.23 8.59 -10.42
C LEU A 20 -1.18 9.76 -10.76
N ASP A 21 -2.38 9.46 -11.25
CA ASP A 21 -3.38 10.46 -11.63
C ASP A 21 -4.29 10.86 -10.46
N THR A 22 -4.13 10.28 -9.26
CA THR A 22 -4.90 10.64 -8.07
C THR A 22 -4.45 11.97 -7.43
N ASP A 23 -5.39 12.70 -6.85
CA ASP A 23 -5.12 13.91 -6.07
C ASP A 23 -4.87 13.64 -4.59
N ALA A 24 -4.77 12.36 -4.19
CA ALA A 24 -4.40 12.00 -2.84
C ALA A 24 -3.00 12.52 -2.49
N GLU A 25 -2.83 12.94 -1.24
CA GLU A 25 -1.56 13.42 -0.68
C GLU A 25 -0.50 12.33 -0.62
N VAL A 26 -0.92 11.07 -0.48
CA VAL A 26 -0.04 9.89 -0.44
C VAL A 26 -0.54 8.86 -1.43
N ILE A 27 0.39 8.23 -2.14
CA ILE A 27 0.11 7.01 -2.90
C ILE A 27 0.93 5.86 -2.34
N VAL A 28 0.35 4.66 -2.41
CA VAL A 28 1.00 3.44 -1.95
C VAL A 28 1.61 2.69 -3.12
N SER A 29 2.87 2.29 -2.94
CA SER A 29 3.54 1.33 -3.81
C SER A 29 3.53 -0.05 -3.14
N SER A 30 3.41 -1.12 -3.92
CA SER A 30 3.70 -2.48 -3.44
C SER A 30 5.13 -2.84 -3.86
N ASP A 31 5.98 -3.14 -2.89
CA ASP A 31 7.42 -3.32 -3.08
C ASP A 31 7.95 -4.59 -2.43
N ASP A 32 9.16 -4.96 -2.84
CA ASP A 32 10.00 -5.92 -2.13
C ASP A 32 10.80 -5.25 -0.99
N CYS A 33 11.35 -6.06 -0.09
CA CYS A 33 12.09 -5.59 1.07
C CYS A 33 13.37 -4.78 0.75
N LEU A 34 13.89 -4.88 -0.47
CA LEU A 34 15.05 -4.11 -0.91
C LEU A 34 14.64 -2.85 -1.67
N LEU A 35 13.35 -2.56 -1.79
CA LEU A 35 12.79 -1.47 -2.58
C LEU A 35 13.44 -1.42 -3.97
N SER A 36 13.58 -2.59 -4.61
CA SER A 36 14.29 -2.71 -5.89
C SER A 36 13.58 -1.96 -7.03
N MET A 37 12.27 -1.74 -6.89
CA MET A 37 11.41 -1.07 -7.88
C MET A 37 11.54 -1.69 -9.27
N GLY A 38 11.79 -3.01 -9.34
CA GLY A 38 12.13 -3.69 -10.58
C GLY A 38 11.01 -3.84 -11.60
N GLY A 39 9.74 -3.67 -11.20
CA GLY A 39 8.59 -3.82 -12.09
C GLY A 39 7.25 -3.36 -11.50
N GLY A 40 6.18 -3.54 -12.27
CA GLY A 40 4.82 -3.22 -11.83
C GLY A 40 4.65 -1.76 -11.41
N ILE A 41 3.83 -1.54 -10.38
CA ILE A 41 3.51 -0.20 -9.91
C ILE A 41 4.72 0.53 -9.30
N SER A 42 5.61 -0.20 -8.63
CA SER A 42 6.78 0.41 -7.98
C SER A 42 7.74 1.00 -9.00
N ARG A 43 7.95 0.30 -10.13
CA ARG A 43 8.71 0.85 -11.25
C ARG A 43 8.04 2.06 -11.87
N CYS A 44 6.72 2.03 -12.10
CA CYS A 44 5.99 3.17 -12.64
C CYS A 44 6.11 4.41 -11.74
N ILE A 45 6.00 4.22 -10.42
CA ILE A 45 6.17 5.29 -9.43
C ILE A 45 7.61 5.80 -9.44
N MET A 46 8.61 4.90 -9.46
CA MET A 46 10.03 5.26 -9.53
C MET A 46 10.35 6.11 -10.77
N GLU A 47 9.91 5.67 -11.94
CA GLU A 47 10.16 6.38 -13.21
C GLU A 47 9.55 7.79 -13.21
N ALA A 48 8.37 7.95 -12.59
CA ALA A 48 7.71 9.25 -12.50
C ALA A 48 8.29 10.15 -11.38
N ALA A 49 8.71 9.57 -10.25
CA ALA A 49 9.26 10.29 -9.11
C ALA A 49 10.73 10.68 -9.29
N GLY A 50 11.51 9.89 -10.02
CA GLY A 50 12.93 10.13 -10.30
C GLY A 50 13.88 9.86 -9.12
N ASP A 51 15.15 10.23 -9.31
CA ASP A 51 16.29 9.82 -8.47
C ASP A 51 16.19 10.21 -6.99
N ALA A 52 15.43 11.27 -6.67
CA ALA A 52 15.22 11.72 -5.31
C ALA A 52 14.50 10.65 -4.47
N LEU A 53 13.51 9.97 -5.05
CA LEU A 53 12.80 8.87 -4.39
C LEU A 53 13.74 7.68 -4.17
N VAL A 54 14.51 7.29 -5.20
CA VAL A 54 15.45 6.15 -5.12
C VAL A 54 16.50 6.39 -4.05
N SER A 55 17.10 7.59 -4.03
CA SER A 55 18.12 7.96 -3.05
C SER A 55 17.60 7.96 -1.61
N ASP A 56 16.32 8.25 -1.42
CA ASP A 56 15.66 8.23 -0.11
C ASP A 56 15.22 6.82 0.31
N ALA A 57 14.84 5.97 -0.64
CA ALA A 57 14.52 4.56 -0.43
C ALA A 57 15.76 3.75 -0.02
N MET A 58 16.90 3.95 -0.69
CA MET A 58 18.15 3.22 -0.42
C MET A 58 18.71 3.40 1.00
N LYS A 59 18.27 4.44 1.72
CA LYS A 59 18.65 4.68 3.12
C LYS A 59 17.84 3.86 4.12
N LYS A 60 16.79 3.18 3.66
CA LYS A 60 15.75 2.56 4.50
C LYS A 60 15.59 1.05 4.26
N ILE A 61 16.54 0.44 3.55
CA ILE A 61 16.57 -0.99 3.25
C ILE A 61 17.63 -1.73 4.08
N PRO A 62 17.46 -3.04 4.35
CA PRO A 62 16.28 -3.84 4.03
C PRO A 62 15.09 -3.49 4.94
N ALA A 63 13.89 -3.60 4.39
CA ALA A 63 12.63 -3.41 5.11
C ALA A 63 11.99 -4.77 5.45
N GLN A 64 11.00 -4.77 6.35
CA GLN A 64 10.34 -6.00 6.79
C GLN A 64 8.98 -6.17 6.10
N LEU A 65 8.62 -7.41 5.82
CA LEU A 65 7.33 -7.77 5.25
C LEU A 65 6.17 -7.22 6.10
N GLY A 66 5.14 -6.66 5.45
CA GLY A 66 3.98 -6.05 6.10
C GLY A 66 4.20 -4.65 6.68
N ASN A 67 5.44 -4.14 6.71
CA ASN A 67 5.73 -2.76 7.11
C ASN A 67 5.53 -1.76 5.95
N ILE A 68 5.48 -0.48 6.32
CA ILE A 68 5.47 0.66 5.41
C ILE A 68 6.79 1.42 5.52
N VAL A 69 7.47 1.60 4.39
CA VAL A 69 8.59 2.55 4.29
C VAL A 69 8.09 3.86 3.69
N VAL A 70 8.37 4.98 4.35
CA VAL A 70 7.99 6.31 3.88
C VAL A 70 9.16 6.96 3.15
N THR A 71 8.89 7.49 1.96
CA THR A 71 9.87 8.26 1.17
C THR A 71 9.27 9.58 0.70
N THR A 72 10.14 10.50 0.27
CA THR A 72 9.72 11.63 -0.56
C THR A 72 9.01 11.15 -1.84
N ALA A 73 8.08 11.95 -2.35
CA ALA A 73 7.45 11.71 -3.64
C ALA A 73 8.33 12.08 -4.85
N GLY A 74 9.53 12.63 -4.62
CA GLY A 74 10.41 13.08 -5.69
C GLY A 74 9.75 14.16 -6.54
N ASN A 75 9.61 13.92 -7.84
CA ASN A 75 9.00 14.82 -8.81
C ASN A 75 7.46 14.75 -8.85
N LEU A 76 6.84 13.84 -8.10
CA LEU A 76 5.39 13.69 -8.08
C LEU A 76 4.71 14.81 -7.26
N ARG A 77 3.43 15.04 -7.52
CA ARG A 77 2.63 16.04 -6.81
C ARG A 77 2.24 15.63 -5.38
N GLN A 78 2.29 14.33 -5.10
CA GLN A 78 2.09 13.74 -3.79
C GLN A 78 3.11 14.31 -2.78
N LYS A 79 2.77 14.24 -1.50
CA LYS A 79 3.69 14.59 -0.40
C LYS A 79 4.68 13.45 -0.12
N PHE A 80 4.18 12.21 -0.11
CA PHE A 80 4.97 11.02 0.21
C PHE A 80 4.55 9.81 -0.62
N ILE A 81 5.48 8.86 -0.77
CA ILE A 81 5.17 7.49 -1.19
C ILE A 81 5.28 6.58 0.02
N PHE A 82 4.26 5.76 0.22
CA PHE A 82 4.27 4.70 1.21
C PHE A 82 4.53 3.38 0.50
N HIS A 83 5.68 2.76 0.77
CA HIS A 83 6.06 1.49 0.19
C HIS A 83 5.60 0.35 1.11
N ALA A 84 4.52 -0.33 0.73
CA ALA A 84 4.05 -1.55 1.38
C ALA A 84 4.93 -2.72 0.98
N ILE A 85 5.61 -3.30 1.95
CA ILE A 85 6.52 -4.42 1.71
C ILE A 85 5.71 -5.71 1.62
N THR A 86 5.63 -6.26 0.43
CA THR A 86 4.79 -7.43 0.09
C THR A 86 5.61 -8.64 -0.36
N ILE A 87 6.91 -8.49 -0.56
CA ILE A 87 7.83 -9.56 -0.98
C ILE A 87 9.10 -9.43 -0.14
N ASP A 88 9.66 -10.55 0.31
CA ASP A 88 10.97 -10.60 0.97
C ASP A 88 12.01 -11.39 0.16
N GLU A 89 13.28 -11.34 0.59
CA GLU A 89 14.41 -11.96 -0.13
C GLU A 89 14.27 -13.49 -0.27
N GLU A 90 13.60 -14.12 0.69
CA GLU A 90 13.51 -15.57 0.77
C GLU A 90 12.31 -16.16 0.02
N ALA A 91 11.51 -15.31 -0.65
CA ALA A 91 10.20 -15.69 -1.18
C ALA A 91 9.42 -16.49 -0.12
N ILE A 92 9.45 -16.00 1.13
CA ILE A 92 8.82 -16.68 2.27
C ILE A 92 7.37 -16.98 1.94
N ILE A 93 6.69 -16.07 1.25
CA ILE A 93 5.35 -16.29 0.72
C ILE A 93 5.28 -17.56 -0.13
N GLU A 94 6.17 -17.76 -1.11
CA GLU A 94 6.19 -18.97 -1.93
C GLU A 94 6.42 -20.23 -1.09
N LYS A 95 7.36 -20.19 -0.13
CA LYS A 95 7.64 -21.34 0.77
C LYS A 95 6.49 -21.66 1.72
N PHE A 96 5.76 -20.65 2.21
CA PHE A 96 4.59 -20.87 3.07
C PHE A 96 3.38 -21.37 2.29
N LEU A 97 3.20 -20.89 1.05
CA LEU A 97 2.16 -21.38 0.14
C LEU A 97 2.34 -22.86 -0.21
N GLU A 98 3.58 -23.34 -0.24
CA GLU A 98 3.90 -24.75 -0.50
C GLU A 98 3.68 -25.68 0.71
N ASN A 99 3.57 -25.16 1.95
CA ASN A 99 3.64 -25.97 3.18
C ASN A 99 2.33 -26.05 4.01
N ASP A 100 1.16 -25.98 3.38
CA ASP A 100 -0.17 -26.16 4.03
C ASP A 100 -0.38 -25.23 5.25
N GLY A 101 0.39 -24.13 5.32
CA GLY A 101 0.26 -23.10 6.34
C GLY A 101 -1.04 -22.34 6.16
N ASN A 102 -1.49 -21.66 7.22
CA ASN A 102 -2.68 -20.81 7.15
C ASN A 102 -2.37 -19.54 6.32
N THR A 103 -2.39 -19.70 5.00
CA THR A 103 -2.11 -18.69 3.98
C THR A 103 -2.92 -17.41 4.17
N ASP A 104 -4.15 -17.53 4.64
CA ASP A 104 -5.03 -16.38 4.91
C ASP A 104 -4.44 -15.46 5.99
N GLU A 105 -3.79 -16.01 7.01
CA GLU A 105 -3.17 -15.20 8.06
C GLU A 105 -1.94 -14.42 7.56
N ILE A 106 -1.19 -14.98 6.62
CA ILE A 106 -0.07 -14.28 5.97
C ILE A 106 -0.58 -13.14 5.11
N TYR A 107 -1.63 -13.36 4.32
CA TYR A 107 -2.24 -12.30 3.52
C TYR A 107 -2.82 -11.19 4.39
N LYS A 108 -3.52 -11.55 5.49
CA LYS A 108 -4.03 -10.58 6.47
C LYS A 108 -2.90 -9.82 7.16
N TYR A 109 -1.79 -10.47 7.42
CA TYR A 109 -0.60 -9.82 7.95
C TYR A 109 -0.05 -8.82 6.93
N ILE A 110 0.26 -9.23 5.70
CA ILE A 110 0.85 -8.36 4.68
C ILE A 110 -0.08 -7.19 4.33
N VAL A 111 -1.28 -7.48 3.83
CA VAL A 111 -2.20 -6.46 3.30
C VAL A 111 -2.82 -5.67 4.44
N GLY A 112 -3.32 -6.36 5.46
CA GLY A 112 -3.98 -5.72 6.58
C GLY A 112 -3.05 -4.88 7.44
N GLN A 113 -1.82 -5.34 7.73
CA GLN A 113 -0.86 -4.51 8.48
C GLN A 113 -0.37 -3.33 7.66
N SER A 114 -0.14 -3.50 6.35
CA SER A 114 0.27 -2.39 5.48
C SER A 114 -0.75 -1.24 5.53
N ILE A 115 -2.05 -1.56 5.50
CA ILE A 115 -3.12 -0.55 5.62
C ILE A 115 -3.12 0.06 7.03
N ARG A 116 -3.13 -0.75 8.09
CA ARG A 116 -3.13 -0.26 9.47
C ARG A 116 -1.96 0.69 9.75
N GLU A 117 -0.77 0.31 9.30
CA GLU A 117 0.45 1.09 9.47
C GLU A 117 0.42 2.38 8.64
N SER A 118 -0.14 2.33 7.42
CA SER A 118 -0.36 3.55 6.61
C SER A 118 -1.20 4.57 7.36
N PHE A 119 -2.33 4.16 7.94
CA PHE A 119 -3.18 5.07 8.74
C PHE A 119 -2.50 5.56 10.02
N ARG A 120 -1.69 4.71 10.67
CA ARG A 120 -0.89 5.12 11.83
C ARG A 120 0.09 6.23 11.47
N ILE A 121 0.80 6.08 10.36
CA ILE A 121 1.76 7.06 9.85
C ILE A 121 1.04 8.35 9.41
N MET A 122 -0.07 8.24 8.66
CA MET A 122 -0.88 9.40 8.27
C MET A 122 -1.34 10.22 9.47
N ALA A 123 -1.76 9.55 10.55
CA ALA A 123 -2.17 10.23 11.77
C ALA A 123 -1.03 11.00 12.46
N VAL A 124 0.22 10.55 12.32
CA VAL A 124 1.42 11.24 12.84
C VAL A 124 1.83 12.40 11.94
N LEU A 125 1.67 12.24 10.62
CA LEU A 125 2.04 13.25 9.61
C LEU A 125 0.93 14.28 9.32
N ASP A 126 -0.23 14.14 9.95
CA ASP A 126 -1.44 14.96 9.71
C ASP A 126 -1.86 14.95 8.23
N ILE A 127 -1.87 13.76 7.64
CA ILE A 127 -2.28 13.50 6.25
C ILE A 127 -3.69 12.91 6.25
N HIS A 128 -4.53 13.35 5.32
CA HIS A 128 -5.94 12.99 5.28
C HIS A 128 -6.35 12.22 4.02
N SER A 129 -5.51 12.15 3.00
CA SER A 129 -5.85 11.42 1.77
C SER A 129 -4.76 10.43 1.32
N ILE A 130 -5.20 9.25 0.90
CA ILE A 130 -4.33 8.17 0.45
C ILE A 130 -4.95 7.37 -0.69
N ALA A 131 -4.15 6.98 -1.68
CA ALA A 131 -4.55 6.02 -2.70
C ALA A 131 -3.76 4.71 -2.54
N PHE A 132 -4.47 3.58 -2.50
CA PHE A 132 -3.90 2.25 -2.47
C PHE A 132 -4.05 1.59 -3.84
N PRO A 133 -3.07 0.78 -4.29
CA PRO A 133 -3.33 -0.19 -5.34
C PRO A 133 -4.00 -1.43 -4.76
N ALA A 134 -4.30 -2.42 -5.60
CA ALA A 134 -4.57 -3.79 -5.14
C ALA A 134 -3.29 -4.40 -4.54
N ILE A 135 -3.01 -4.11 -3.26
CA ILE A 135 -1.74 -4.41 -2.58
C ILE A 135 -1.43 -5.91 -2.68
N GLY A 136 -0.26 -6.24 -3.22
CA GLY A 136 0.22 -7.62 -3.33
C GLY A 136 -0.44 -8.48 -4.41
N ALA A 137 -1.45 -7.97 -5.14
CA ALA A 137 -2.13 -8.72 -6.20
C ALA A 137 -1.27 -8.93 -7.48
N GLY A 138 -0.13 -8.22 -7.57
CA GLY A 138 0.83 -8.31 -8.67
C GLY A 138 1.92 -9.35 -8.40
N ALA A 139 3.16 -8.88 -8.28
CA ALA A 139 4.34 -9.75 -8.14
C ALA A 139 4.30 -10.66 -6.91
N ALA A 140 3.65 -10.25 -5.81
CA ALA A 140 3.48 -11.07 -4.61
C ALA A 140 2.42 -12.19 -4.75
N ARG A 141 1.66 -12.22 -5.86
CA ARG A 141 0.69 -13.26 -6.22
C ARG A 141 -0.39 -13.55 -5.18
N ILE A 142 -0.73 -12.58 -4.34
CA ILE A 142 -1.88 -12.72 -3.43
C ILE A 142 -3.16 -12.74 -4.28
N PRO A 143 -4.07 -13.72 -4.11
CA PRO A 143 -5.30 -13.80 -4.89
C PRO A 143 -6.12 -12.52 -4.80
N TYR A 144 -6.68 -12.08 -5.93
CA TYR A 144 -7.46 -10.84 -6.01
C TYR A 144 -8.63 -10.81 -5.02
N GLU A 145 -9.32 -11.94 -4.85
CA GLU A 145 -10.42 -12.09 -3.90
C GLU A 145 -9.96 -11.86 -2.46
N SER A 146 -8.81 -12.43 -2.07
CA SER A 146 -8.23 -12.24 -0.74
C SER A 146 -7.80 -10.79 -0.53
N VAL A 147 -7.16 -10.17 -1.53
CA VAL A 147 -6.79 -8.74 -1.47
C VAL A 147 -8.04 -7.87 -1.29
N ALA A 148 -9.05 -8.03 -2.13
CA ALA A 148 -10.28 -7.25 -2.05
C ALA A 148 -11.00 -7.42 -0.71
N GLN A 149 -11.11 -8.67 -0.22
CA GLN A 149 -11.70 -8.96 1.08
C GLN A 149 -10.92 -8.27 2.21
N ILE A 150 -9.61 -8.52 2.32
CA ILE A 150 -8.79 -7.99 3.42
C ILE A 150 -8.73 -6.47 3.39
N MET A 151 -8.57 -5.85 2.21
CA MET A 151 -8.57 -4.39 2.07
C MET A 151 -9.90 -3.80 2.53
N SER A 152 -11.02 -4.34 2.04
CA SER A 152 -12.35 -3.82 2.39
C SER A 152 -12.67 -3.97 3.88
N GLU A 153 -12.37 -5.13 4.48
CA GLU A 153 -12.59 -5.37 5.90
C GLU A 153 -11.71 -4.46 6.77
N THR A 154 -10.42 -4.32 6.41
CA THR A 154 -9.47 -3.52 7.19
C THR A 154 -9.81 -2.02 7.12
N LEU A 155 -10.14 -1.51 5.94
CA LEU A 155 -10.55 -0.12 5.76
C LEU A 155 -11.85 0.16 6.50
N ALA A 156 -12.86 -0.71 6.38
CA ALA A 156 -14.11 -0.56 7.10
C ALA A 156 -13.91 -0.53 8.61
N GLN A 157 -13.05 -1.39 9.16
CA GLN A 157 -12.71 -1.40 10.59
C GLN A 157 -12.04 -0.10 11.04
N ILE A 158 -11.02 0.37 10.32
CA ILE A 158 -10.29 1.59 10.67
C ILE A 158 -11.20 2.81 10.61
N LEU A 159 -11.93 2.98 9.52
CA LEU A 159 -12.78 4.16 9.31
C LEU A 159 -13.99 4.18 10.25
N SER A 160 -14.53 3.01 10.61
CA SER A 160 -15.61 2.93 11.61
C SER A 160 -15.15 3.28 13.02
N ALA A 161 -13.86 3.09 13.32
CA ALA A 161 -13.27 3.30 14.64
C ALA A 161 -12.73 4.72 14.87
N THR A 162 -12.88 5.64 13.91
CA THR A 162 -12.37 7.01 13.98
C THR A 162 -13.42 8.03 13.54
N ASN A 163 -13.31 9.24 14.10
CA ASN A 163 -14.04 10.43 13.65
C ASN A 163 -13.12 11.41 12.90
N LYS A 164 -11.85 11.03 12.62
CA LYS A 164 -11.02 11.79 11.70
C LYS A 164 -11.52 11.54 10.27
N HIS A 165 -11.60 12.62 9.49
CA HIS A 165 -11.93 12.53 8.08
C HIS A 165 -10.72 12.00 7.29
N TYR A 166 -10.96 11.01 6.44
CA TYR A 166 -10.01 10.51 5.46
C TYR A 166 -10.68 10.33 4.09
N ASP A 167 -9.92 10.65 3.04
CA ASP A 167 -10.27 10.34 1.65
C ASP A 167 -9.40 9.18 1.16
N VAL A 168 -10.02 8.02 0.94
CA VAL A 168 -9.32 6.80 0.50
C VAL A 168 -9.69 6.51 -0.94
N SER A 169 -8.70 6.26 -1.79
CA SER A 169 -8.90 5.75 -3.15
C SER A 169 -8.28 4.36 -3.31
N ILE A 170 -8.93 3.50 -4.10
CA ILE A 170 -8.46 2.15 -4.45
C ILE A 170 -8.55 1.97 -5.96
#